data_AF-A0A3D0KR38-F1
#
_entry.id   AF-A0A3D0KR38-F1
#
_cell.length_a   1.000
_cell.length_b   1.000
_cell.length_c   1.000
_cell.angle_alpha   90.00
_cell.angle_beta   90.00
_cell.angle_gamma   90.00
#
_symmetry.space_group_name_H-M   'P 1'
#
loop_
_entity.id
_entity.type
_entity.pdbx_description
1 polymer ?
#
loop_
_entity_poly.entity_id
_entity_poly.type
_entity_poly.pdbx_seq_one_letter_code
_entity_poly.pdbx_strand_id
1 'polypeptide(L)'
;MSLYKTYLEEIESRKEQGLKPKPIDHGGLVAELIAQIRDAGHEHRAASLDFLIYNTLPGTTSAAGVKARFLKEIILGQVDVPEITSTLAFELLSHMKGGPSVEVLLDLALGDDDVIATDAGEVLKTQVYLYEADKERLTTALAAGNKVARDVLESYAEAEFFTRLPDIDEEIKIVTYVAAEGDISTDLLSPGNQAHSRSDRELHGKCMMTEAAQAEINALKLQHPDKQVMLIAEKGTMG
;
A
#
# COMPACT_ATOMS: atom_id res chain seq x y z
N MET A 1 14.19 -13.47 -21.63
CA MET A 1 14.19 -13.95 -20.24
C MET A 1 12.88 -13.49 -19.62
N SER A 2 12.21 -14.32 -18.82
CA SER A 2 10.92 -13.92 -18.24
C SER A 2 11.12 -12.80 -17.21
N LEU A 3 10.11 -11.93 -17.02
CA LEU A 3 10.21 -10.82 -16.07
C LEU A 3 10.32 -11.36 -14.64
N TYR A 4 9.64 -12.47 -14.35
CA TYR A 4 9.72 -13.16 -13.06
C TYR A 4 11.14 -13.61 -12.74
N LYS A 5 11.84 -14.22 -13.70
CA LYS A 5 13.23 -14.67 -13.48
C LYS A 5 14.17 -13.50 -13.22
N THR A 6 14.07 -12.43 -14.01
CA THR A 6 14.84 -11.19 -13.78
C THR A 6 14.56 -10.64 -12.38
N TYR A 7 13.31 -10.71 -11.93
CA TYR A 7 12.93 -10.25 -10.60
C TYR A 7 13.52 -11.12 -9.48
N LEU A 8 13.54 -12.44 -9.63
CA LEU A 8 14.23 -13.33 -8.67
C LEU A 8 15.74 -13.06 -8.60
N GLU A 9 16.39 -12.79 -9.73
CA GLU A 9 17.81 -12.42 -9.75
C GLU A 9 18.06 -11.09 -9.02
N GLU A 10 17.17 -10.10 -9.17
CA GLU A 10 17.23 -8.86 -8.40
C GLU A 10 17.06 -9.11 -6.90
N ILE A 11 16.14 -9.99 -6.50
CA ILE A 11 15.92 -10.35 -5.09
C ILE A 11 17.18 -10.93 -4.47
N GLU A 12 17.84 -11.89 -5.13
CA GLU A 12 19.06 -12.49 -4.60
C GLU A 12 20.20 -11.47 -4.49
N SER A 13 20.37 -10.58 -5.49
CA SER A 13 21.36 -9.49 -5.41
C SER A 13 21.08 -8.50 -4.27
N ARG A 14 19.80 -8.21 -4.01
CA ARG A 14 19.39 -7.33 -2.89
C ARG A 14 19.60 -7.98 -1.53
N LYS A 15 19.41 -9.30 -1.44
CA LYS A 15 19.62 -10.08 -0.22
C LYS A 15 21.07 -10.08 0.24
N GLU A 16 22.04 -10.04 -0.67
CA GLU A 16 23.47 -9.86 -0.34
C GLU A 16 23.73 -8.55 0.42
N GLN A 17 22.87 -7.55 0.20
CA GLN A 17 22.89 -6.28 0.91
C GLN A 17 21.93 -6.25 2.11
N GLY A 18 21.22 -7.33 2.43
CA GLY A 18 20.20 -7.33 3.49
C GLY A 18 18.98 -6.46 3.17
N LEU A 19 18.67 -6.25 1.89
CA LEU A 19 17.48 -5.51 1.42
C LEU A 19 16.37 -6.48 1.03
N LYS A 20 15.10 -6.07 1.19
CA LYS A 20 13.94 -6.83 0.73
C LYS A 20 13.71 -6.64 -0.77
N PRO A 21 12.90 -7.50 -1.43
CA PRO A 21 12.48 -7.30 -2.81
C PRO A 21 11.92 -5.88 -3.03
N LYS A 22 12.23 -5.25 -4.17
CA LYS A 22 11.59 -3.98 -4.51
C LYS A 22 10.09 -4.17 -4.76
N PRO A 23 9.23 -3.21 -4.40
CA PRO A 23 7.83 -3.23 -4.79
C PRO A 23 7.67 -3.30 -6.30
N ILE A 24 6.66 -4.04 -6.76
CA ILE A 24 6.37 -4.27 -8.18
C ILE A 24 5.44 -3.16 -8.68
N ASP A 25 5.92 -2.31 -9.58
CA ASP A 25 5.18 -1.23 -10.23
C ASP A 25 4.86 -1.51 -11.72
N HIS A 26 5.50 -2.53 -12.29
CA HIS A 26 5.38 -2.93 -13.69
C HIS A 26 4.29 -3.99 -13.92
N GLY A 27 3.25 -3.63 -14.68
CA GLY A 27 2.09 -4.48 -14.95
C GLY A 27 2.42 -5.77 -15.70
N GLY A 28 3.45 -5.77 -16.54
CA GLY A 28 3.91 -7.00 -17.21
C GLY A 28 4.42 -8.07 -16.24
N LEU A 29 5.06 -7.67 -15.13
CA LEU A 29 5.50 -8.63 -14.12
C LEU A 29 4.28 -9.19 -13.38
N VAL A 30 3.34 -8.32 -12.97
CA VAL A 30 2.08 -8.75 -12.33
C VAL A 30 1.27 -9.68 -13.23
N ALA A 31 1.23 -9.42 -14.54
CA ALA A 31 0.57 -10.30 -15.51
C ALA A 31 1.23 -11.68 -15.58
N GLU A 32 2.57 -11.75 -15.51
CA GLU A 32 3.29 -13.02 -15.41
C GLU A 32 2.99 -13.74 -14.09
N LEU A 33 2.96 -13.02 -12.95
CA LEU A 33 2.54 -13.59 -11.66
C LEU A 33 1.14 -14.21 -11.76
N ILE A 34 0.18 -13.49 -12.34
CA ILE A 34 -1.20 -13.96 -12.50
C ILE A 34 -1.26 -15.20 -13.41
N ALA A 35 -0.49 -15.24 -14.50
CA ALA A 35 -0.43 -16.41 -15.37
C ALA A 35 0.06 -17.65 -14.60
N GLN A 36 1.08 -17.48 -13.76
CA GLN A 36 1.59 -18.55 -12.88
C GLN A 36 0.59 -18.94 -11.78
N ILE A 37 -0.21 -17.99 -11.26
CA ILE A 37 -1.24 -18.25 -10.24
C ILE A 37 -2.38 -19.10 -10.80
N ARG A 38 -2.76 -18.85 -12.07
CA ARG A 38 -3.82 -19.60 -12.76
C ARG A 38 -3.43 -21.04 -13.07
N ASP A 39 -2.15 -21.31 -13.24
CA ASP A 39 -1.64 -22.68 -13.33
C ASP A 39 -1.40 -23.26 -11.94
N ALA A 40 -2.39 -24.01 -11.44
CA ALA A 40 -2.35 -24.60 -10.09
C ALA A 40 -1.11 -25.48 -9.83
N GLY A 41 -0.49 -26.03 -10.87
CA GLY A 41 0.71 -26.87 -10.77
C GLY A 41 2.03 -26.11 -10.93
N HIS A 42 2.00 -24.79 -11.11
CA HIS A 42 3.20 -24.01 -11.38
C HIS A 42 4.14 -23.98 -10.16
N GLU A 43 5.42 -24.30 -10.36
CA GLU A 43 6.41 -24.42 -9.28
C GLU A 43 6.56 -23.15 -8.44
N HIS A 44 6.35 -21.99 -9.06
CA HIS A 44 6.46 -20.68 -8.43
C HIS A 44 5.13 -20.09 -7.94
N ARG A 45 4.03 -20.84 -8.02
CA ARG A 45 2.68 -20.32 -7.72
C ARG A 45 2.57 -19.67 -6.35
N ALA A 46 3.11 -20.31 -5.31
CA ALA A 46 3.07 -19.80 -3.94
C ALA A 46 3.82 -18.45 -3.79
N ALA A 47 5.01 -18.34 -4.39
CA ALA A 47 5.77 -17.09 -4.38
C ALA A 47 5.07 -15.99 -5.19
N SER A 48 4.43 -16.35 -6.31
CA SER A 48 3.68 -15.40 -7.13
C SER A 48 2.43 -14.88 -6.44
N LEU A 49 1.74 -15.71 -5.64
CA LEU A 49 0.69 -15.26 -4.74
C LEU A 49 1.23 -14.25 -3.71
N ASP A 50 2.35 -14.56 -3.05
CA ASP A 50 2.95 -13.69 -2.04
C ASP A 50 3.33 -12.31 -2.63
N PHE A 51 3.97 -12.31 -3.80
CA PHE A 51 4.33 -11.06 -4.50
C PHE A 51 3.10 -10.26 -4.97
N LEU A 52 2.06 -10.94 -5.46
CA LEU A 52 0.81 -10.28 -5.85
C LEU A 52 0.15 -9.63 -4.64
N ILE A 53 0.05 -10.34 -3.52
CA ILE A 53 -0.66 -9.89 -2.32
C ILE A 53 0.13 -8.77 -1.63
N TYR A 54 1.41 -9.01 -1.32
CA TYR A 54 2.17 -8.16 -0.40
C TYR A 54 3.17 -7.23 -1.05
N ASN A 55 3.54 -7.45 -2.32
CA ASN A 55 4.63 -6.71 -2.94
C ASN A 55 4.29 -5.96 -4.22
N THR A 56 3.01 -5.94 -4.60
CA THR A 56 2.52 -5.12 -5.71
C THR A 56 2.21 -3.70 -5.23
N LEU A 57 2.79 -2.68 -5.87
CA LEU A 57 2.64 -1.30 -5.45
C LEU A 57 1.21 -0.81 -5.74
N PRO A 58 0.50 -0.20 -4.75
CA PRO A 58 -0.83 0.35 -4.93
C PRO A 58 -0.82 1.69 -5.70
N GLY A 59 -1.96 2.37 -5.79
CA GLY A 59 -2.10 3.65 -6.47
C GLY A 59 -2.27 3.50 -7.98
N THR A 60 -1.65 4.37 -8.77
CA THR A 60 -1.91 4.52 -10.21
C THR A 60 -0.89 3.81 -11.11
N THR A 61 -0.11 2.89 -10.58
CA THR A 61 0.89 2.16 -11.36
C THR A 61 0.25 1.17 -12.33
N SER A 62 1.01 0.79 -13.36
CA SER A 62 0.57 -0.27 -14.28
C SER A 62 0.35 -1.61 -13.57
N ALA A 63 1.16 -1.93 -12.56
CA ALA A 63 0.97 -3.06 -11.67
C ALA A 63 -0.35 -3.02 -10.91
N ALA A 64 -0.69 -1.88 -10.31
CA ALA A 64 -1.97 -1.69 -9.62
C ALA A 64 -3.15 -1.92 -10.57
N GLY A 65 -3.09 -1.39 -11.80
CA GLY A 65 -4.15 -1.62 -12.79
C GLY A 65 -4.38 -3.10 -13.14
N VAL A 66 -3.30 -3.87 -13.28
CA VAL A 66 -3.39 -5.31 -13.55
C VAL A 66 -3.92 -6.07 -12.33
N LYS A 67 -3.43 -5.76 -11.12
CA LYS A 67 -3.91 -6.39 -9.88
C LYS A 67 -5.39 -6.10 -9.62
N ALA A 68 -5.84 -4.85 -9.75
CA ALA A 68 -7.23 -4.46 -9.50
C ALA A 68 -8.21 -5.22 -10.41
N ARG A 69 -7.90 -5.34 -11.72
CA ARG A 69 -8.72 -6.10 -12.66
C ARG A 69 -8.77 -7.59 -12.30
N PHE A 70 -7.65 -8.18 -11.90
CA PHE A 70 -7.63 -9.57 -11.48
C PHE A 70 -8.45 -9.83 -10.22
N LEU A 71 -8.39 -8.92 -9.24
CA LEU A 71 -9.24 -9.00 -8.05
C LEU A 71 -10.73 -8.87 -8.41
N LYS A 72 -11.08 -8.01 -9.38
CA LYS A 72 -12.45 -7.92 -9.92
C LYS A 72 -12.93 -9.24 -10.50
N GLU A 73 -12.08 -9.91 -11.28
CA GLU A 73 -12.42 -11.21 -11.89
C GLU A 73 -12.69 -12.29 -10.83
N ILE A 74 -11.94 -12.28 -9.72
CA ILE A 74 -12.15 -13.17 -8.58
C ILE A 74 -13.49 -12.88 -7.90
N ILE A 75 -13.78 -11.59 -7.63
CA ILE A 75 -15.03 -11.17 -6.98
C ILE A 75 -16.25 -11.55 -7.83
N LEU A 76 -16.15 -11.42 -9.16
CA LEU A 76 -17.20 -11.80 -10.10
C LEU A 76 -17.29 -13.32 -10.35
N GLY A 77 -16.47 -14.13 -9.68
CA GLY A 77 -16.45 -15.59 -9.86
C GLY A 77 -15.97 -16.06 -11.25
N GLN A 78 -15.29 -15.19 -12.01
CA GLN A 78 -14.76 -15.51 -13.33
C GLN A 78 -13.48 -16.34 -13.24
N VAL A 79 -12.77 -16.23 -12.11
CA VAL A 79 -11.52 -16.93 -11.83
C VAL A 79 -11.54 -17.42 -10.39
N ASP A 80 -11.25 -18.71 -10.22
CA ASP A 80 -11.12 -19.32 -8.90
C ASP A 80 -9.63 -19.34 -8.49
N VAL A 81 -9.34 -18.71 -7.36
CA VAL A 81 -8.03 -18.76 -6.70
C VAL A 81 -8.29 -19.06 -5.23
N PRO A 82 -8.16 -20.31 -4.78
CA PRO A 82 -8.56 -20.72 -3.42
C PRO A 82 -7.93 -19.90 -2.28
N GLU A 83 -6.74 -19.33 -2.52
CA GLU A 83 -6.03 -18.48 -1.56
C GLU A 83 -6.54 -17.04 -1.49
N ILE A 84 -7.31 -16.60 -2.48
CA ILE A 84 -7.90 -15.25 -2.55
C ILE A 84 -9.41 -15.40 -2.65
N THR A 85 -10.06 -15.43 -1.48
CA THR A 85 -11.53 -15.39 -1.41
C THR A 85 -12.06 -14.03 -1.89
N SER A 86 -13.34 -13.95 -2.24
CA SER A 86 -13.99 -12.68 -2.60
C SER A 86 -13.81 -11.62 -1.50
N THR A 87 -13.96 -12.01 -0.22
CA THR A 87 -13.73 -11.14 0.94
C THR A 87 -12.28 -10.62 0.97
N LEU A 88 -11.29 -11.48 0.78
CA LEU A 88 -9.88 -11.05 0.73
C LEU A 88 -9.62 -10.17 -0.49
N ALA A 89 -10.27 -10.43 -1.63
CA ALA A 89 -10.13 -9.58 -2.81
C ALA A 89 -10.64 -8.15 -2.57
N PHE A 90 -11.76 -7.99 -1.87
CA PHE A 90 -12.25 -6.67 -1.43
C PHE A 90 -11.29 -6.00 -0.44
N GLU A 91 -10.76 -6.74 0.53
CA GLU A 91 -9.74 -6.23 1.46
C GLU A 91 -8.50 -5.73 0.70
N LEU A 92 -8.02 -6.51 -0.28
CA LEU A 92 -6.88 -6.12 -1.12
C LEU A 92 -7.17 -4.88 -1.97
N LEU A 93 -8.37 -4.74 -2.53
CA LEU A 93 -8.79 -3.52 -3.22
C LEU A 93 -8.80 -2.31 -2.27
N SER A 94 -9.26 -2.47 -1.02
CA SER A 94 -9.28 -1.39 -0.03
C SER A 94 -7.89 -0.83 0.27
N HIS A 95 -6.86 -1.70 0.23
CA HIS A 95 -5.46 -1.33 0.49
C HIS A 95 -4.78 -0.65 -0.70
N MET A 96 -5.43 -0.60 -1.87
CA MET A 96 -4.87 0.01 -3.07
C MET A 96 -5.07 1.53 -3.14
N LYS A 97 -5.92 2.09 -2.26
CA LYS A 97 -6.01 3.52 -1.93
C LYS A 97 -6.14 4.46 -3.14
N GLY A 98 -6.94 4.10 -4.14
CA GLY A 98 -7.25 5.00 -5.27
C GLY A 98 -6.90 4.47 -6.66
N GLY A 99 -7.18 5.30 -7.66
CA GLY A 99 -6.88 5.00 -9.06
C GLY A 99 -7.66 3.77 -9.56
N PRO A 100 -6.98 2.77 -10.17
CA PRO A 100 -7.65 1.59 -10.73
C PRO A 100 -8.50 0.80 -9.72
N SER A 101 -8.19 0.86 -8.43
CA SER A 101 -8.99 0.19 -7.40
C SER A 101 -10.36 0.84 -7.22
N VAL A 102 -10.45 2.17 -7.27
CA VAL A 102 -11.71 2.92 -7.18
C VAL A 102 -12.57 2.68 -8.41
N GLU A 103 -11.95 2.65 -9.60
CA GLU A 103 -12.65 2.30 -10.85
C GLU A 103 -13.32 0.93 -10.73
N VAL A 104 -12.58 -0.08 -10.27
CA VAL A 104 -13.09 -1.45 -10.06
C VAL A 104 -14.18 -1.48 -8.99
N LEU A 105 -13.98 -0.81 -7.86
CA LEU A 105 -14.97 -0.76 -6.79
C LEU A 105 -16.27 -0.09 -7.25
N LEU A 106 -16.20 0.97 -8.05
CA LEU A 106 -17.39 1.60 -8.64
C LEU A 106 -18.08 0.70 -9.66
N ASP A 107 -17.32 -0.07 -10.46
CA ASP A 107 -17.92 -1.05 -11.37
C ASP A 107 -18.71 -2.12 -10.61
N LEU A 108 -18.19 -2.57 -9.48
CA LEU A 108 -18.82 -3.58 -8.63
C LEU A 108 -20.02 -2.99 -7.86
N ALA A 109 -19.85 -1.81 -7.23
CA ALA A 109 -20.86 -1.13 -6.44
C ALA A 109 -22.10 -0.68 -7.25
N LEU A 110 -21.91 -0.43 -8.55
CA LEU A 110 -22.96 -0.01 -9.47
C LEU A 110 -23.44 -1.14 -10.38
N GLY A 111 -23.00 -2.38 -10.13
CA GLY A 111 -23.42 -3.57 -10.85
C GLY A 111 -24.78 -4.13 -10.39
N ASP A 112 -25.18 -5.24 -10.98
CA ASP A 112 -26.50 -5.86 -10.79
C ASP A 112 -26.57 -6.88 -9.63
N ASP A 113 -25.43 -7.36 -9.14
CA ASP A 113 -25.39 -8.31 -8.02
C ASP A 113 -25.44 -7.55 -6.68
N ASP A 114 -26.58 -7.63 -5.99
CA ASP A 114 -26.84 -6.88 -4.76
C ASP A 114 -25.80 -7.13 -3.65
N VAL A 115 -25.26 -8.36 -3.54
CA VAL A 115 -24.29 -8.71 -2.49
C VAL A 115 -22.94 -8.08 -2.81
N ILE A 116 -22.46 -8.29 -4.03
CA ILE A 116 -21.20 -7.69 -4.51
C ILE A 116 -21.27 -6.16 -4.47
N ALA A 117 -22.41 -5.60 -4.88
CA ALA A 117 -22.61 -4.15 -4.90
C ALA A 117 -22.56 -3.56 -3.49
N THR A 118 -23.18 -4.23 -2.51
CA THR A 118 -23.16 -3.80 -1.11
C THR A 118 -21.74 -3.86 -0.53
N ASP A 119 -21.03 -4.98 -0.73
CA ASP A 119 -19.66 -5.14 -0.23
C ASP A 119 -18.70 -4.11 -0.85
N ALA A 120 -18.82 -3.86 -2.16
CA ALA A 120 -18.05 -2.82 -2.84
C ALA A 120 -18.37 -1.42 -2.32
N GLY A 121 -19.64 -1.14 -2.01
CA GLY A 121 -20.10 0.10 -1.38
C GLY A 121 -19.46 0.32 -0.01
N GLU A 122 -19.44 -0.69 0.84
CA GLU A 122 -18.78 -0.63 2.16
C GLU A 122 -17.29 -0.33 2.03
N VAL A 123 -16.61 -0.94 1.06
CA VAL A 123 -15.20 -0.60 0.79
C VAL A 123 -15.07 0.84 0.30
N LEU A 124 -15.91 1.30 -0.63
CA LEU A 124 -15.89 2.68 -1.15
C LEU A 124 -16.05 3.73 -0.06
N LYS A 125 -16.88 3.49 0.98
CA LYS A 125 -17.05 4.40 2.12
C LYS A 125 -15.73 4.72 2.84
N THR A 126 -14.74 3.83 2.76
CA THR A 126 -13.41 4.00 3.36
C THR A 126 -12.39 4.69 2.43
N GLN A 127 -12.74 4.89 1.15
CA GLN A 127 -11.84 5.47 0.15
C GLN A 127 -12.02 6.99 0.08
N VAL A 128 -10.92 7.73 -0.14
CA VAL A 128 -10.92 9.20 -0.18
C VAL A 128 -10.36 9.79 -1.48
N TYR A 129 -9.79 8.97 -2.36
CA TYR A 129 -9.21 9.40 -3.64
C TYR A 129 -10.20 9.22 -4.79
N LEU A 130 -11.36 9.87 -4.71
CA LEU A 130 -12.35 9.92 -5.78
C LEU A 130 -12.19 11.22 -6.57
N TYR A 131 -12.02 11.08 -7.89
CA TYR A 131 -11.91 12.21 -8.80
C TYR A 131 -13.26 12.61 -9.39
N GLU A 132 -13.27 13.61 -10.26
CA GLU A 132 -14.51 14.14 -10.82
C GLU A 132 -15.34 13.08 -11.54
N ALA A 133 -14.70 12.25 -12.37
CA ALA A 133 -15.37 11.16 -13.07
C ALA A 133 -16.00 10.12 -12.11
N ASP A 134 -15.33 9.83 -10.99
CA ASP A 134 -15.81 8.88 -9.99
C ASP A 134 -17.06 9.43 -9.28
N LYS A 135 -17.02 10.72 -8.90
CA LYS A 135 -18.17 11.41 -8.30
C LYS A 135 -19.34 11.56 -9.27
N GLU A 136 -19.07 11.78 -10.55
CA GLU A 136 -20.10 11.86 -11.59
C GLU A 136 -20.82 10.52 -11.77
N ARG A 137 -20.09 9.39 -11.72
CA ARG A 137 -20.69 8.04 -11.73
C ARG A 137 -21.62 7.83 -10.54
N LEU A 138 -21.19 8.16 -9.32
CA LEU A 138 -22.02 8.07 -8.13
C LEU A 138 -23.25 8.98 -8.19
N THR A 139 -23.08 10.21 -8.68
CA THR A 139 -24.18 11.18 -8.82
C THR A 139 -25.22 10.70 -9.85
N THR A 140 -24.76 10.17 -10.98
CA THR A 140 -25.62 9.60 -12.02
C THR A 140 -26.39 8.39 -11.49
N ALA A 141 -25.72 7.49 -10.76
CA ALA A 141 -26.34 6.33 -10.16
C ALA A 141 -27.36 6.72 -9.07
N LEU A 142 -27.06 7.72 -8.25
CA LEU A 142 -28.00 8.27 -7.28
C LEU A 142 -29.25 8.84 -7.96
N ALA A 143 -29.09 9.59 -9.05
CA ALA A 143 -30.22 10.12 -9.82
C ALA A 143 -31.08 9.02 -10.45
N ALA A 144 -30.48 7.87 -10.77
CA ALA A 144 -31.18 6.67 -11.22
C ALA A 144 -31.81 5.83 -10.07
N GLY A 145 -31.66 6.25 -8.82
CA GLY A 145 -32.24 5.58 -7.66
C GLY A 145 -31.41 4.43 -7.09
N ASN A 146 -30.12 4.32 -7.44
CA ASN A 146 -29.22 3.31 -6.88
C ASN A 146 -29.03 3.52 -5.37
N LYS A 147 -29.32 2.48 -4.57
CA LYS A 147 -29.26 2.54 -3.10
C LYS A 147 -27.83 2.57 -2.58
N VAL A 148 -26.91 1.82 -3.19
CA VAL A 148 -25.48 1.80 -2.80
C VAL A 148 -24.85 3.17 -3.04
N ALA A 149 -25.14 3.80 -4.18
CA ALA A 149 -24.66 5.15 -4.48
C ALA A 149 -25.15 6.18 -3.45
N ARG A 150 -26.43 6.10 -3.04
CA ARG A 150 -26.98 6.93 -1.96
C ARG A 150 -26.21 6.73 -0.67
N ASP A 151 -26.04 5.49 -0.26
CA ASP A 151 -25.41 5.11 1.00
C ASP A 151 -23.93 5.54 1.06
N VAL A 152 -23.18 5.39 -0.04
CA VAL A 152 -21.81 5.92 -0.17
C VAL A 152 -21.77 7.45 -0.05
N LEU A 153 -22.69 8.15 -0.73
CA LEU A 153 -22.72 9.62 -0.70
C LEU A 153 -23.18 10.17 0.67
N GLU A 154 -24.11 9.50 1.35
CA GLU A 154 -24.54 9.83 2.72
C GLU A 154 -23.38 9.63 3.70
N SER A 155 -22.69 8.49 3.65
CA SER A 155 -21.47 8.22 4.44
C SER A 155 -20.38 9.28 4.24
N TYR A 156 -20.19 9.74 3.00
CA TYR A 156 -19.24 10.81 2.70
C TYR A 156 -19.69 12.17 3.24
N ALA A 157 -20.98 12.48 3.17
CA ALA A 157 -21.54 13.71 3.74
C ALA A 157 -21.40 13.76 5.26
N GLU A 158 -21.48 12.61 5.92
CA GLU A 158 -21.25 12.43 7.36
C GLU A 158 -19.76 12.29 7.73
N ALA A 159 -18.88 12.30 6.73
CA ALA A 159 -17.43 12.14 6.87
C ALA A 159 -17.03 10.85 7.63
N GLU A 160 -17.74 9.75 7.43
CA GLU A 160 -17.48 8.48 8.13
C GLU A 160 -16.06 7.94 7.90
N PHE A 161 -15.46 8.22 6.75
CA PHE A 161 -14.05 7.90 6.46
C PHE A 161 -13.06 8.53 7.46
N PHE A 162 -13.48 9.58 8.18
CA PHE A 162 -12.71 10.27 9.20
C PHE A 162 -13.29 10.03 10.61
N THR A 163 -14.59 10.19 10.80
CA THR A 163 -15.23 10.12 12.13
C THR A 163 -15.25 8.72 12.73
N ARG A 164 -15.02 7.68 11.92
CA ARG A 164 -14.90 6.28 12.39
C ARG A 164 -13.45 5.84 12.61
N LEU A 165 -12.46 6.70 12.36
CA LEU A 165 -11.08 6.40 12.71
C LEU A 165 -10.93 6.39 14.24
N PRO A 166 -10.05 5.53 14.81
CA PRO A 166 -9.73 5.59 16.22
C PRO A 166 -9.19 6.98 16.61
N ASP A 167 -9.57 7.45 17.79
CA ASP A 167 -8.95 8.64 18.38
C ASP A 167 -7.44 8.42 18.58
N ILE A 168 -6.67 9.50 18.49
CA ILE A 168 -5.24 9.47 18.84
C ILE A 168 -5.07 9.30 20.35
N ASP A 169 -4.01 8.60 20.76
CA ASP A 169 -3.65 8.50 22.18
C ASP A 169 -3.44 9.90 22.80
N GLU A 170 -4.04 10.15 23.97
CA GLU A 170 -3.88 11.41 24.70
C GLU A 170 -2.43 11.64 25.19
N GLU A 171 -1.68 10.54 25.42
CA GLU A 171 -0.28 10.56 25.85
C GLU A 171 0.58 9.70 24.91
N ILE A 172 1.61 10.30 24.33
CA ILE A 172 2.63 9.58 23.55
C ILE A 172 3.92 9.55 24.37
N LYS A 173 4.29 8.36 24.88
CA LYS A 173 5.54 8.17 25.60
C LYS A 173 6.71 8.16 24.63
N ILE A 174 7.73 8.98 24.91
CA ILE A 174 8.92 9.09 24.08
C ILE A 174 10.20 8.81 24.85
N VAL A 175 11.22 8.37 24.12
CA VAL A 175 12.62 8.38 24.53
C VAL A 175 13.42 9.17 23.49
N THR A 176 14.31 10.05 23.95
CA THR A 176 15.05 10.93 23.06
C THR A 176 16.40 10.34 22.67
N TYR A 177 16.78 10.52 21.41
CA TYR A 177 18.12 10.25 20.90
C TYR A 177 18.70 11.54 20.33
N VAL A 178 19.87 11.96 20.82
CA VAL A 178 20.55 13.16 20.32
C VAL A 178 21.24 12.79 19.01
N ALA A 179 20.68 13.23 17.89
CA ALA A 179 21.15 12.85 16.56
C ALA A 179 22.50 13.52 16.21
N ALA A 180 22.74 14.73 16.71
CA ALA A 180 24.06 15.37 16.68
C ALA A 180 24.16 16.51 17.71
N GLU A 181 25.40 16.88 18.01
CA GLU A 181 25.74 18.12 18.74
C GLU A 181 25.75 19.31 17.76
N GLY A 182 25.10 20.42 18.13
CA GLY A 182 24.91 21.59 17.25
C GLY A 182 23.67 21.53 16.33
N ASP A 183 23.70 22.31 15.25
CA ASP A 183 22.64 22.34 14.23
C ASP A 183 22.69 21.07 13.36
N ILE A 184 21.52 20.44 13.16
CA ILE A 184 21.35 19.31 12.23
C ILE A 184 20.70 19.78 10.94
N SER A 185 21.22 19.30 9.81
CA SER A 185 20.63 19.51 8.49
C SER A 185 19.94 18.24 7.99
N THR A 186 19.00 18.39 7.06
CA THR A 186 18.42 17.26 6.32
C THR A 186 19.47 16.41 5.60
N ASP A 187 20.65 16.95 5.28
CA ASP A 187 21.75 16.22 4.65
C ASP A 187 22.34 15.14 5.58
N LEU A 188 22.25 15.31 6.91
CA LEU A 188 22.62 14.26 7.87
C LEU A 188 21.71 13.03 7.77
N LEU A 189 20.42 13.25 7.48
CA LEU A 189 19.40 12.19 7.42
C LEU A 189 19.19 11.65 6.00
N SER A 190 19.40 12.47 4.98
CA SER A 190 19.25 12.14 3.56
C SER A 190 20.33 12.84 2.72
N PRO A 191 21.57 12.31 2.74
CA PRO A 191 22.71 12.95 2.09
C PRO A 191 22.48 13.18 0.59
N GLY A 192 22.82 14.38 0.10
CA GLY A 192 22.63 14.76 -1.31
C GLY A 192 23.41 13.89 -2.30
N ASN A 193 24.58 13.40 -1.93
CA ASN A 193 25.35 12.44 -2.75
C ASN A 193 24.68 11.05 -2.84
N GLN A 194 23.71 10.75 -1.98
CA GLN A 194 22.90 9.53 -1.99
C GLN A 194 21.52 9.76 -2.64
N ALA A 195 21.31 10.88 -3.35
CA ALA A 195 20.02 11.19 -3.97
C ALA A 195 19.52 10.11 -4.95
N HIS A 196 20.44 9.36 -5.57
CA HIS A 196 20.12 8.29 -6.50
C HIS A 196 19.35 7.12 -5.87
N SER A 197 19.44 6.92 -4.55
CA SER A 197 18.75 5.85 -3.83
C SER A 197 17.41 6.27 -3.22
N ARG A 198 17.03 7.57 -3.24
CA ARG A 198 15.86 8.11 -2.52
C ARG A 198 14.53 7.43 -2.82
N SER A 199 14.34 6.91 -4.04
CA SER A 199 13.12 6.18 -4.41
C SER A 199 13.05 4.78 -3.80
N ASP A 200 14.18 4.21 -3.38
CA ASP A 200 14.28 2.93 -2.67
C ASP A 200 14.51 3.19 -1.18
N ARG A 201 13.41 3.20 -0.43
CA ARG A 201 13.41 3.58 1.00
C ARG A 201 14.33 2.70 1.86
N GLU A 202 14.42 1.40 1.56
CA GLU A 202 15.30 0.51 2.34
C GLU A 202 16.77 0.74 2.01
N LEU A 203 17.10 0.94 0.73
CA LEU A 203 18.47 1.26 0.34
C LEU A 203 18.90 2.64 0.88
N HIS A 204 18.04 3.66 0.72
CA HIS A 204 18.34 5.02 1.18
C HIS A 204 18.40 5.11 2.71
N GLY A 205 17.58 4.33 3.41
CA GLY A 205 17.54 4.30 4.88
C GLY A 205 18.88 3.92 5.50
N LYS A 206 19.72 3.15 4.81
CA LYS A 206 21.09 2.83 5.27
C LYS A 206 21.99 4.06 5.37
N CYS A 207 21.69 5.11 4.61
CA CYS A 207 22.46 6.36 4.61
C CYS A 207 21.98 7.34 5.69
N MET A 208 20.97 6.99 6.49
CA MET A 208 20.49 7.81 7.60
C MET A 208 21.54 7.81 8.71
N MET A 209 22.30 8.90 8.85
CA MET A 209 23.39 9.00 9.83
C MET A 209 24.45 7.88 9.67
N THR A 210 25.24 7.63 10.71
CA THR A 210 26.22 6.52 10.75
C THR A 210 25.55 5.20 11.12
N GLU A 211 26.13 4.07 10.68
CA GLU A 211 25.65 2.73 11.07
C GLU A 211 25.67 2.53 12.60
N ALA A 212 26.65 3.12 13.29
CA ALA A 212 26.74 3.10 14.75
C ALA A 212 25.53 3.80 15.40
N ALA A 213 25.17 5.00 14.92
CA ALA A 213 24.00 5.72 15.43
C ALA A 213 22.70 4.96 15.16
N GLN A 214 22.56 4.34 13.98
CA GLN A 214 21.40 3.49 13.68
C GLN A 214 21.32 2.28 14.63
N ALA A 215 22.45 1.65 14.96
CA ALA A 215 22.51 0.55 15.92
C ALA A 215 22.12 1.00 17.34
N GLU A 216 22.56 2.18 17.78
CA GLU A 216 22.17 2.79 19.05
C GLU A 216 20.67 3.08 19.12
N ILE A 217 20.09 3.65 18.06
CA ILE A 217 18.65 3.89 17.95
C ILE A 217 17.87 2.57 18.06
N ASN A 218 18.33 1.50 17.40
CA ASN A 218 17.69 0.18 17.49
C ASN A 218 17.81 -0.42 18.90
N ALA A 219 18.96 -0.28 19.55
CA ALA A 219 19.12 -0.70 20.94
C ALA A 219 18.19 0.08 21.88
N LEU A 220 18.03 1.39 21.66
CA LEU A 220 17.13 2.25 22.44
C LEU A 220 15.66 1.82 22.28
N LYS A 221 15.22 1.47 21.06
CA LYS A 221 13.88 0.91 20.81
C LYS A 221 13.63 -0.38 21.60
N LEU A 222 14.63 -1.26 21.67
CA LEU A 222 14.52 -2.53 22.41
C LEU A 222 14.50 -2.32 23.93
N GLN A 223 15.18 -1.29 24.43
CA GLN A 223 15.17 -0.93 25.86
C GLN A 223 13.86 -0.27 26.29
N HIS A 224 13.14 0.36 25.36
CA HIS A 224 11.89 1.09 25.62
C HIS A 224 10.77 0.67 24.65
N PRO A 225 10.30 -0.59 24.72
CA PRO A 225 9.30 -1.11 23.79
C PRO A 225 7.93 -0.40 23.90
N ASP A 226 7.66 0.30 25.00
CA ASP A 226 6.45 1.10 25.23
C ASP A 226 6.59 2.57 24.80
N LYS A 227 7.71 2.96 24.18
CA LYS A 227 8.01 4.35 23.80
C LYS A 227 8.41 4.50 22.34
N GLN A 228 8.06 5.64 21.76
CA GLN A 228 8.60 6.06 20.47
C GLN A 228 9.97 6.74 20.62
N VAL A 229 10.88 6.51 19.68
CA VAL A 229 12.16 7.24 19.64
C VAL A 229 11.95 8.59 18.97
N MET A 230 12.26 9.67 19.68
CA MET A 230 12.28 11.04 19.14
C MET A 230 13.73 11.48 18.91
N LEU A 231 14.05 11.83 17.67
CA LEU A 231 15.36 12.40 17.33
C LEU A 231 15.37 13.89 17.69
N ILE A 232 16.42 14.34 18.38
CA ILE A 232 16.62 15.75 18.73
C ILE A 232 18.02 16.22 18.35
N ALA A 233 18.18 17.52 18.11
CA ALA A 233 19.47 18.20 18.08
C ALA A 233 19.80 18.82 19.43
N GLU A 234 21.08 18.91 19.77
CA GLU A 234 21.54 19.54 21.02
C GLU A 234 21.27 21.06 21.03
N LYS A 235 21.50 21.75 19.90
CA LYS A 235 21.33 23.22 19.77
C LYS A 235 20.81 23.56 18.38
N GLY A 236 19.50 23.62 18.19
CA GLY A 236 18.93 24.13 16.93
C GLY A 236 17.56 23.57 16.55
N THR A 237 16.89 24.29 15.65
CA THR A 237 15.69 23.83 14.92
C THR A 237 16.12 22.98 13.72
N MET A 238 15.41 21.89 13.41
CA MET A 238 15.64 21.16 12.16
C MET A 238 15.33 22.07 10.96
N GLY A 239 16.36 22.48 10.22
CA GLY A 239 16.26 23.27 8.98
C GLY A 239 16.18 22.40 7.73
#